data_AF-A0A838V6K3-F1
#
_entry.id   AF-A0A838V6K3-F1
#
_cell.length_a   1.000
_cell.length_b   1.000
_cell.length_c   1.000
_cell.angle_alpha   90.00
_cell.angle_beta   90.00
_cell.angle_gamma   90.00
#
_symmetry.space_group_name_H-M   'P 1'
#
loop_
_entity.id
_entity.type
_entity.pdbx_description
1 polymer ?
#
loop_
_entity_poly.entity_id
_entity_poly.type
_entity_poly.pdbx_seq_one_letter_code
_entity_poly.pdbx_strand_id
1 'polypeptide(L)'
;MNRRLASFLAVLGLLLVPASVGAAPKAPKAETAPKATVKIDVGGLHGGSAPIWGTVPVRGTVSPYVPGQKVEVTFYLDGHRLVSHKVAVSKGGGETGRFESSVILREDGKYAVSAHHAATATLAADTTVRKSWRVSFPSLHPGECGKVVTGFKAEMATMGYVSGGGSCFNGRLGREVLAYRKVNGMNRSQKTGAGLVKSVFGGRGGYTPKYPSAGEHAEVPLNLQVLVLIKNGKPFAIYPVSTGKPSTPTITGQYSFYRQEPGYNAEGMYYSFYWHNGYAVHGYHEVPNYAASHGCVRTFIADQPRIYEQLHFGESIFVF
;
A
#
# COMPACT_ATOMS: atom_id res chain seq x y z
N MET A 1 -35.36 -62.91 -34.00
CA MET A 1 -34.97 -63.85 -32.92
C MET A 1 -35.64 -63.36 -31.65
N ASN A 2 -36.94 -63.55 -31.40
CA ASN A 2 -37.72 -64.77 -31.18
C ASN A 2 -37.35 -65.59 -29.92
N ARG A 3 -38.35 -65.68 -29.01
CA ARG A 3 -38.61 -66.65 -27.92
C ARG A 3 -38.02 -66.33 -26.52
N ARG A 4 -38.72 -66.53 -25.39
CA ARG A 4 -40.08 -67.05 -25.07
C ARG A 4 -40.43 -66.79 -23.58
N LEU A 5 -41.72 -66.52 -23.34
CA LEU A 5 -42.62 -66.98 -22.26
C LEU A 5 -42.06 -67.51 -20.93
N ALA A 6 -42.64 -67.07 -19.79
CA ALA A 6 -43.77 -67.77 -19.14
C ALA A 6 -44.17 -67.10 -17.81
N SER A 7 -45.48 -66.93 -17.61
CA SER A 7 -46.11 -66.59 -16.34
C SER A 7 -46.37 -67.86 -15.52
N PHE A 8 -46.17 -67.79 -14.20
CA PHE A 8 -46.80 -68.71 -13.25
C PHE A 8 -47.35 -67.93 -12.06
N LEU A 9 -48.67 -67.97 -11.92
CA LEU A 9 -49.39 -67.66 -10.69
C LEU A 9 -49.08 -68.73 -9.65
N ALA A 10 -48.81 -68.31 -8.41
CA ALA A 10 -48.99 -69.14 -7.23
C ALA A 10 -49.78 -68.34 -6.19
N VAL A 11 -51.00 -68.79 -5.93
CA VAL A 11 -51.85 -68.36 -4.82
C VAL A 11 -51.42 -69.16 -3.59
N LEU A 12 -51.13 -68.49 -2.48
CA LEU A 12 -51.12 -69.13 -1.16
C LEU A 12 -51.71 -68.16 -0.13
N GLY A 13 -52.70 -68.66 0.61
CA GLY A 13 -53.56 -67.89 1.49
C GLY A 13 -53.09 -67.79 2.93
N LEU A 14 -53.76 -66.85 3.61
CA LEU A 14 -54.06 -66.74 5.05
C LEU A 14 -52.93 -66.83 6.08
N LEU A 15 -52.78 -65.75 6.86
CA LEU A 15 -53.04 -65.73 8.30
C LEU A 15 -52.95 -64.27 8.80
N LEU A 16 -54.11 -63.66 9.06
CA LEU A 16 -54.22 -62.36 9.71
C LEU A 16 -54.09 -62.56 11.23
N VAL A 17 -52.96 -62.16 11.80
CA VAL A 17 -52.80 -61.94 13.25
C VAL A 17 -53.09 -60.46 13.51
N PRO A 18 -53.96 -60.10 14.49
CA PRO A 18 -54.20 -58.71 14.81
C PRO A 18 -52.97 -58.13 15.54
N ALA A 19 -52.17 -57.34 14.84
CA ALA A 19 -51.13 -56.54 15.47
C ALA A 19 -51.78 -55.35 16.18
N SER A 20 -51.81 -55.40 17.51
CA SER A 20 -52.08 -54.25 18.36
C SER A 20 -51.05 -53.16 18.07
N VAL A 21 -51.47 -52.08 17.42
CA VAL A 21 -50.64 -50.89 17.19
C VAL A 21 -50.47 -50.17 18.52
N GLY A 22 -49.41 -50.51 19.24
CA GLY A 22 -48.91 -49.69 20.35
C GLY A 22 -48.43 -48.36 19.78
N ALA A 23 -48.99 -47.25 20.29
CA ALA A 23 -48.54 -45.91 19.94
C ALA A 23 -47.05 -45.76 20.24
N ALA A 24 -46.25 -45.50 19.21
CA ALA A 24 -44.83 -45.19 19.37
C ALA A 24 -44.67 -43.91 20.22
N PRO A 25 -43.76 -43.89 21.22
CA PRO A 25 -43.51 -42.69 22.01
C PRO A 25 -43.02 -41.57 21.10
N LYS A 26 -43.65 -40.38 21.22
CA LYS A 26 -43.24 -39.16 20.52
C LYS A 26 -41.76 -38.90 20.80
N ALA A 27 -40.96 -38.83 19.74
CA ALA A 27 -39.58 -38.39 19.82
C ALA A 27 -39.49 -37.03 20.55
N PRO A 28 -38.51 -36.82 21.45
CA PRO A 28 -38.32 -35.53 22.10
C PRO A 28 -38.11 -34.46 21.03
N LYS A 29 -38.87 -33.36 21.15
CA LYS A 29 -38.72 -32.17 20.31
C LYS A 29 -37.27 -31.69 20.49
N ALA A 30 -36.45 -31.74 19.43
CA ALA A 30 -35.07 -31.26 19.48
C ALA A 30 -35.07 -29.84 20.05
N GLU A 31 -34.48 -29.68 21.23
CA GLU A 31 -34.36 -28.40 21.91
C GLU A 31 -33.47 -27.52 21.04
N THR A 32 -34.05 -26.50 20.41
CA THR A 32 -33.32 -25.58 19.53
C THR A 32 -32.18 -24.96 20.33
N ALA A 33 -30.93 -25.27 19.94
CA ALA A 33 -29.73 -24.75 20.58
C ALA A 33 -29.82 -23.22 20.74
N PRO A 34 -29.42 -22.64 21.89
CA PRO A 34 -29.53 -21.22 22.13
C PRO A 34 -28.75 -20.43 21.06
N LYS A 35 -29.32 -19.30 20.62
CA LYS A 35 -28.70 -18.45 19.61
C LYS A 35 -27.51 -17.70 20.21
N ALA A 36 -26.32 -17.89 19.64
CA ALA A 36 -25.16 -17.10 20.01
C ALA A 36 -25.36 -15.64 19.57
N THR A 37 -24.94 -14.69 20.40
CA THR A 37 -24.87 -13.26 20.07
C THR A 37 -23.42 -12.77 20.20
N VAL A 38 -22.89 -12.22 19.11
CA VAL A 38 -21.53 -11.68 18.98
C VAL A 38 -21.61 -10.16 18.94
N LYS A 39 -20.79 -9.51 19.77
CA LYS A 39 -20.58 -8.06 19.73
C LYS A 39 -19.11 -7.77 19.51
N ILE A 40 -18.82 -6.69 18.80
CA ILE A 40 -17.46 -6.22 18.56
C ILE A 40 -17.34 -4.73 18.83
N ASP A 41 -16.19 -4.37 19.37
CA ASP A 41 -15.72 -3.02 19.61
C ASP A 41 -14.35 -2.82 18.95
N VAL A 42 -14.18 -1.67 18.31
CA VAL A 42 -12.96 -1.33 17.57
C VAL A 42 -12.24 -0.23 18.33
N GLY A 43 -11.07 -0.56 18.88
CA GLY A 43 -10.27 0.35 19.68
C GLY A 43 -9.32 1.20 18.84
N GLY A 44 -8.77 2.25 19.45
CA GLY A 44 -7.73 3.09 18.83
C GLY A 44 -8.22 4.01 17.71
N LEU A 45 -9.54 4.21 17.60
CA LEU A 45 -10.12 5.14 16.64
C LEU A 45 -10.25 6.54 17.23
N HIS A 46 -9.80 7.55 16.49
CA HIS A 46 -10.02 8.96 16.77
C HIS A 46 -10.87 9.56 15.65
N GLY A 47 -12.07 10.06 15.97
CA GLY A 47 -13.00 10.59 14.97
C GLY A 47 -13.38 9.56 13.88
N GLY A 48 -13.44 8.27 14.23
CA GLY A 48 -13.73 7.19 13.28
C GLY A 48 -12.59 6.82 12.34
N SER A 49 -11.36 7.24 12.66
CA SER A 49 -10.16 6.92 11.87
C SER A 49 -9.01 6.39 12.74
N ALA A 50 -8.11 5.62 12.14
CA ALA A 50 -6.88 5.16 12.78
C ALA A 50 -5.66 5.43 11.87
N PRO A 51 -4.48 5.70 12.46
CA PRO A 51 -3.30 6.10 11.71
C PRO A 51 -2.76 4.96 10.82
N ILE A 52 -2.28 5.32 9.63
CA ILE A 52 -1.50 4.42 8.78
C ILE A 52 -0.33 3.82 9.58
N TRP A 53 -0.03 2.55 9.34
CA TRP A 53 0.87 1.69 10.12
C TRP A 53 0.51 1.49 11.59
N GLY A 54 -0.64 2.02 12.04
CA GLY A 54 -1.23 1.72 13.33
C GLY A 54 -1.82 0.31 13.39
N THR A 55 -1.78 -0.29 14.57
CA THR A 55 -2.49 -1.52 14.87
C THR A 55 -3.86 -1.17 15.44
N VAL A 56 -4.93 -1.63 14.81
CA VAL A 56 -6.30 -1.45 15.27
C VAL A 56 -6.73 -2.70 16.04
N PRO A 57 -6.84 -2.66 17.38
CA PRO A 57 -7.34 -3.77 18.16
C PRO A 57 -8.86 -3.88 18.00
N VAL A 58 -9.34 -5.12 17.89
CA VAL A 58 -10.76 -5.47 17.89
C VAL A 58 -11.00 -6.40 19.07
N ARG A 59 -11.90 -5.99 19.96
CA ARG A 59 -12.35 -6.80 21.09
C ARG A 59 -13.78 -7.21 20.84
N GLY A 60 -14.13 -8.43 21.20
CA GLY A 60 -15.50 -8.87 21.08
C GLY A 60 -15.93 -9.79 22.20
N THR A 61 -17.25 -9.93 22.31
CA THR A 61 -17.90 -10.83 23.25
C THR A 61 -18.83 -11.78 22.52
N VAL A 62 -18.99 -12.99 23.07
CA VAL A 62 -19.98 -13.98 22.63
C VAL A 62 -20.84 -14.35 23.83
N SER A 63 -22.15 -14.44 23.67
CA SER A 63 -23.06 -14.94 24.71
C SER A 63 -24.10 -15.89 24.12
N PRO A 64 -24.38 -17.04 24.77
CA PRO A 64 -23.70 -17.56 25.96
C PRO A 64 -22.29 -18.13 25.65
N TYR A 65 -21.45 -18.30 26.66
CA TYR A 65 -20.12 -18.87 26.55
C TYR A 65 -20.15 -20.40 26.57
N VAL A 66 -19.55 -21.03 25.55
CA VAL A 66 -19.28 -22.47 25.54
C VAL A 66 -17.76 -22.71 25.49
N PRO A 67 -17.21 -23.60 26.35
CA PRO A 67 -15.79 -23.97 26.29
C PRO A 67 -15.37 -24.50 24.91
N GLY A 68 -14.19 -24.09 24.45
CA GLY A 68 -13.62 -24.53 23.17
C GLY A 68 -14.21 -23.84 21.93
N GLN A 69 -15.18 -22.94 22.10
CA GLN A 69 -15.76 -22.20 20.98
C GLN A 69 -14.73 -21.24 20.34
N LYS A 70 -14.91 -21.02 19.03
CA LYS A 70 -14.06 -20.14 18.22
C LYS A 70 -14.94 -19.18 17.43
N VAL A 71 -14.44 -17.97 17.24
CA VAL A 71 -15.07 -16.94 16.41
C VAL A 71 -14.18 -16.69 15.21
N GLU A 72 -14.79 -16.52 14.04
CA GLU A 72 -14.09 -16.03 12.87
C GLU A 72 -14.17 -14.50 12.83
N VAL A 73 -13.01 -13.84 12.86
CA VAL A 73 -12.89 -12.38 12.75
C VAL A 73 -12.27 -12.05 11.41
N THR A 74 -13.04 -11.44 10.53
CA THR A 74 -12.64 -11.12 9.16
C THR A 74 -12.49 -9.61 8.98
N PHE A 75 -11.33 -9.20 8.50
CA PHE A 75 -11.03 -7.81 8.14
C PHE A 75 -11.19 -7.61 6.63
N TYR A 76 -11.60 -6.41 6.26
CA TYR A 76 -11.83 -6.01 4.88
C TYR A 76 -11.17 -4.66 4.60
N LEU A 77 -10.73 -4.48 3.36
CA LEU A 77 -10.31 -3.21 2.79
C LEU A 77 -11.17 -2.93 1.55
N ASP A 78 -11.88 -1.81 1.56
CA ASP A 78 -12.78 -1.38 0.48
C ASP A 78 -13.78 -2.46 0.03
N GLY A 79 -14.25 -3.26 0.99
CA GLY A 79 -15.22 -4.34 0.75
C GLY A 79 -14.58 -5.69 0.41
N HIS A 80 -13.31 -5.73 0.03
CA HIS A 80 -12.57 -6.96 -0.25
C HIS A 80 -12.02 -7.58 1.03
N ARG A 81 -12.08 -8.91 1.14
CA ARG A 81 -11.54 -9.63 2.30
C ARG A 81 -10.02 -9.47 2.35
N LEU A 82 -9.51 -8.88 3.42
CA LEU A 82 -8.08 -8.68 3.64
C LEU A 82 -7.46 -9.89 4.36
N VAL A 83 -7.99 -10.23 5.54
CA VAL A 83 -7.50 -11.36 6.34
C VAL A 83 -8.63 -11.91 7.23
N SER A 84 -8.58 -13.20 7.54
CA SER A 84 -9.51 -13.84 8.48
C SER A 84 -8.73 -14.54 9.59
N HIS A 85 -9.12 -14.30 10.84
CA HIS A 85 -8.52 -14.89 12.02
C HIS A 85 -9.54 -15.76 12.74
N LYS A 86 -9.23 -17.04 12.93
CA LYS A 86 -10.04 -17.93 13.77
C LYS A 86 -9.55 -17.85 15.22
N VAL A 87 -10.24 -17.08 16.04
CA VAL A 87 -9.83 -16.75 17.41
C VAL A 87 -10.55 -17.62 18.43
N ALA A 88 -9.82 -18.12 19.43
CA ALA A 88 -10.41 -18.84 20.55
C ALA A 88 -11.15 -17.85 21.47
N VAL A 89 -12.28 -18.29 22.02
CA VAL A 89 -13.03 -17.49 23.00
C VAL A 89 -12.67 -17.97 24.40
N SER A 90 -12.24 -17.04 25.25
CA SER A 90 -12.00 -17.29 26.68
C SER A 90 -13.21 -16.94 27.52
N LYS A 91 -13.32 -17.51 28.72
CA LYS A 91 -14.42 -17.18 29.65
C LYS A 91 -14.30 -15.73 30.12
N GLY A 92 -15.39 -14.98 30.01
CA GLY A 92 -15.54 -13.62 30.50
C GLY A 92 -16.34 -13.55 31.81
N GLY A 93 -16.95 -12.39 32.07
CA GLY A 93 -17.85 -12.20 33.21
C GLY A 93 -19.24 -12.76 32.94
N GLY A 94 -19.87 -13.40 33.95
CA GLY A 94 -21.18 -14.03 33.79
C GLY A 94 -21.16 -15.16 32.75
N GLU A 95 -22.16 -15.19 31.88
CA GLU A 95 -22.29 -16.17 30.79
C GLU A 95 -21.62 -15.70 29.48
N THR A 96 -20.74 -14.70 29.53
CA THR A 96 -20.11 -14.15 28.32
C THR A 96 -18.72 -14.73 28.10
N GLY A 97 -18.35 -14.93 26.83
CA GLY A 97 -17.01 -15.22 26.38
C GLY A 97 -16.38 -13.98 25.77
N ARG A 98 -15.04 -13.90 25.74
CA ARG A 98 -14.28 -12.78 25.17
C ARG A 98 -13.30 -13.28 24.12
N PHE A 99 -13.08 -12.48 23.09
CA PHE A 99 -12.04 -12.71 22.08
C PHE A 99 -11.41 -11.39 21.66
N GLU A 100 -10.19 -11.47 21.15
CA GLU A 100 -9.46 -10.31 20.62
C GLU A 100 -8.81 -10.65 19.28
N SER A 101 -8.71 -9.65 18.43
CA SER A 101 -7.99 -9.69 17.16
C SER A 101 -7.43 -8.31 16.83
N SER A 102 -6.63 -8.19 15.79
CA SER A 102 -6.16 -6.89 15.32
C SER A 102 -5.77 -6.90 13.85
N VAL A 103 -5.64 -5.71 13.26
CA VAL A 103 -5.13 -5.50 11.92
C VAL A 103 -4.17 -4.31 11.89
N ILE A 104 -3.13 -4.38 11.05
CA ILE A 104 -2.23 -3.26 10.79
C ILE A 104 -2.70 -2.56 9.51
N LEU A 105 -2.87 -1.24 9.56
CA LEU A 105 -3.31 -0.44 8.42
C LEU A 105 -2.12 -0.16 7.51
N ARG A 106 -1.98 -0.88 6.39
CA ARG A 106 -0.83 -0.74 5.48
C ARG A 106 -1.14 0.10 4.23
N GLU A 107 -2.42 0.25 3.91
CA GLU A 107 -2.90 0.86 2.68
C GLU A 107 -3.95 1.93 3.02
N ASP A 108 -4.16 2.92 2.13
CA ASP A 108 -5.31 3.83 2.24
C ASP A 108 -6.61 3.07 1.93
N GLY A 109 -7.74 3.54 2.48
CA GLY A 109 -9.06 3.00 2.17
C GLY A 109 -10.01 2.91 3.36
N LYS A 110 -11.16 2.28 3.13
CA LYS A 110 -12.18 2.00 4.16
C LYS A 110 -11.97 0.60 4.71
N TYR A 111 -11.44 0.53 5.93
CA TYR A 111 -11.31 -0.72 6.65
C TYR A 111 -12.63 -1.11 7.30
N ALA A 112 -12.89 -2.41 7.40
CA ALA A 112 -13.98 -2.95 8.18
C ALA A 112 -13.59 -4.26 8.85
N VAL A 113 -14.31 -4.60 9.92
CA VAL A 113 -14.20 -5.90 10.58
C VAL A 113 -15.60 -6.47 10.78
N SER A 114 -15.72 -7.77 10.59
CA SER A 114 -16.87 -8.57 11.01
C SER A 114 -16.42 -9.70 11.91
N ALA A 115 -17.26 -10.07 12.87
CA ALA A 115 -17.10 -11.29 13.63
C ALA A 115 -18.32 -12.18 13.42
N HIS A 116 -18.07 -13.47 13.22
CA HIS A 116 -19.10 -14.47 13.01
C HIS A 116 -18.82 -15.71 13.87
N HIS A 117 -19.84 -16.15 14.61
CA HIS A 117 -19.86 -17.44 15.28
C HIS A 117 -20.68 -18.41 14.43
N ALA A 118 -20.02 -19.43 13.86
CA ALA A 118 -20.70 -20.48 13.11
C ALA A 118 -21.50 -21.40 14.05
N ALA A 119 -22.55 -22.04 13.55
CA ALA A 119 -23.31 -23.01 14.33
C ALA A 119 -22.40 -24.16 14.80
N THR A 120 -22.52 -24.56 16.06
CA THR A 120 -21.89 -25.74 16.66
C THR A 120 -22.97 -26.71 17.11
N ALA A 121 -22.56 -27.89 17.61
CA ALA A 121 -23.49 -28.84 18.22
C ALA A 121 -24.25 -28.26 19.44
N THR A 122 -23.76 -27.16 20.02
CA THR A 122 -24.26 -26.55 21.26
C THR A 122 -24.85 -25.15 21.08
N LEU A 123 -24.55 -24.44 19.98
CA LEU A 123 -25.03 -23.07 19.72
C LEU A 123 -25.38 -22.85 18.26
N ALA A 124 -26.48 -22.13 18.00
CA ALA A 124 -26.82 -21.69 16.65
C ALA A 124 -25.91 -20.55 16.17
N ALA A 125 -25.86 -20.32 14.85
CA ALA A 125 -25.09 -19.24 14.26
C ALA A 125 -25.63 -17.85 14.65
N ASP A 126 -24.75 -16.86 14.69
CA ASP A 126 -25.13 -15.47 14.97
C ASP A 126 -25.32 -14.62 13.70
N THR A 127 -26.01 -13.49 13.85
CA THR A 127 -26.06 -12.36 12.93
C THR A 127 -24.75 -11.57 12.90
N THR A 128 -24.18 -11.39 11.71
CA THR A 128 -22.89 -10.68 11.53
C THR A 128 -22.97 -9.20 11.92
N VAL A 129 -22.17 -8.78 12.91
CA VAL A 129 -21.93 -7.36 13.20
C VAL A 129 -20.74 -6.88 12.38
N ARG A 130 -20.90 -5.76 11.66
CA ARG A 130 -19.82 -5.11 10.90
C ARG A 130 -19.55 -3.71 11.43
N LYS A 131 -18.29 -3.39 11.69
CA LYS A 131 -17.81 -2.04 12.03
C LYS A 131 -16.80 -1.59 11.00
N SER A 132 -16.75 -0.29 10.70
CA SER A 132 -15.82 0.27 9.70
C SER A 132 -15.21 1.58 10.17
N TRP A 133 -14.00 1.85 9.71
CA TRP A 133 -13.25 3.07 9.98
C TRP A 133 -12.44 3.48 8.73
N ARG A 134 -11.85 4.68 8.78
CA ARG A 134 -10.94 5.17 7.73
C ARG A 134 -9.50 5.22 8.23
N VAL A 135 -8.57 5.33 7.29
CA VAL A 135 -7.16 5.59 7.59
C VAL A 135 -6.93 7.09 7.72
N SER A 136 -6.16 7.49 8.73
CA SER A 136 -5.61 8.84 8.87
C SER A 136 -4.10 8.83 8.60
N PHE A 137 -3.58 9.97 8.12
CA PHE A 137 -2.17 10.12 7.75
C PHE A 137 -1.55 11.25 8.56
N PRO A 138 -0.39 11.03 9.22
CA PRO A 138 0.31 12.10 9.91
C PRO A 138 1.06 13.00 8.91
N SER A 139 1.49 14.18 9.36
CA SER A 139 2.58 14.90 8.69
C SER A 139 3.92 14.28 9.12
N LEU A 140 4.92 14.31 8.25
CA LEU A 140 6.27 13.84 8.56
C LEU A 140 7.23 15.01 8.71
N HIS A 141 8.13 14.91 9.69
CA HIS A 141 9.07 15.97 10.03
C HIS A 141 10.53 15.51 9.89
N PRO A 142 11.48 16.40 9.55
CA PRO A 142 12.90 16.08 9.56
C PRO A 142 13.34 15.48 10.91
N GLY A 143 14.13 14.40 10.86
CA GLY A 143 14.58 13.66 12.04
C GLY A 143 13.58 12.63 12.58
N GLU A 144 12.31 12.66 12.17
CA GLU A 144 11.33 11.65 12.58
C GLU A 144 11.71 10.27 12.04
N CYS A 145 11.59 9.25 12.89
CA CYS A 145 11.83 7.87 12.53
C CYS A 145 10.62 7.00 12.89
N GLY A 146 10.30 6.03 12.03
CA GLY A 146 9.23 5.07 12.35
C GLY A 146 8.67 4.34 11.14
N LYS A 147 7.69 3.48 11.40
CA LYS A 147 7.06 2.63 10.37
C LYS A 147 6.39 3.46 9.27
N VAL A 148 5.78 4.59 9.61
CA VAL A 148 5.16 5.49 8.62
C VAL A 148 6.21 6.06 7.68
N VAL A 149 7.34 6.54 8.19
CA VAL A 149 8.45 7.04 7.37
C VAL A 149 9.02 5.93 6.50
N THR A 150 9.23 4.74 7.04
CA THR A 150 9.68 3.57 6.25
C THR A 150 8.71 3.25 5.12
N GLY A 151 7.41 3.17 5.40
CA GLY A 151 6.38 2.91 4.39
C GLY A 151 6.31 4.03 3.34
N PHE A 152 6.34 5.29 3.78
CA PHE A 152 6.34 6.45 2.90
C PHE A 152 7.53 6.41 1.92
N LYS A 153 8.73 6.08 2.41
CA LYS A 153 9.92 5.93 1.57
C LYS A 153 9.78 4.79 0.56
N ALA A 154 9.22 3.66 0.97
CA ALA A 154 8.97 2.53 0.09
C ALA A 154 8.00 2.91 -1.04
N GLU A 155 6.88 3.57 -0.72
CA GLU A 155 5.91 4.03 -1.72
C GLU A 155 6.47 5.14 -2.62
N MET A 156 7.33 6.02 -2.10
CA MET A 156 8.05 6.97 -2.96
C MET A 156 8.96 6.23 -3.97
N ALA A 157 9.62 5.16 -3.54
CA ALA A 157 10.52 4.37 -4.39
C ALA A 157 9.77 3.62 -5.50
N THR A 158 8.54 3.16 -5.28
CA THR A 158 7.72 2.54 -6.34
C THR A 158 7.40 3.52 -7.49
N MET A 159 7.42 4.82 -7.20
CA MET A 159 7.22 5.90 -8.18
C MET A 159 8.52 6.46 -8.77
N GLY A 160 9.68 5.88 -8.44
CA GLY A 160 10.99 6.32 -8.96
C GLY A 160 11.66 7.45 -8.16
N TYR A 161 11.11 7.86 -7.02
CA TYR A 161 11.79 8.79 -6.11
C TYR A 161 12.78 8.04 -5.24
N VAL A 162 14.00 8.55 -5.14
CA VAL A 162 15.13 7.74 -4.67
C VAL A 162 15.38 7.96 -3.19
N SER A 163 14.34 7.76 -2.38
CA SER A 163 14.23 8.07 -0.94
C SER A 163 15.20 7.31 -0.03
N GLY A 164 15.76 6.20 -0.54
CA GLY A 164 16.72 5.35 0.14
C GLY A 164 16.11 4.46 1.22
N GLY A 165 16.95 3.62 1.83
CA GLY A 165 16.54 2.72 2.92
C GLY A 165 16.54 3.39 4.30
N GLY A 166 16.24 2.61 5.33
CA GLY A 166 16.21 3.05 6.73
C GLY A 166 14.89 3.74 7.14
N SER A 167 14.71 3.95 8.44
CA SER A 167 13.43 4.33 9.03
C SER A 167 13.24 5.83 9.30
N CYS A 168 14.24 6.67 9.00
CA CYS A 168 14.24 8.09 9.38
C CYS A 168 14.09 9.05 8.20
N PHE A 169 13.48 10.20 8.48
CA PHE A 169 13.36 11.35 7.59
C PHE A 169 14.68 12.13 7.63
N ASN A 170 15.57 11.78 6.71
CA ASN A 170 16.86 12.45 6.56
C ASN A 170 16.82 13.48 5.42
N GLY A 171 17.96 14.17 5.19
CA GLY A 171 18.07 15.17 4.12
C GLY A 171 17.83 14.60 2.72
N ARG A 172 18.11 13.31 2.49
CA ARG A 172 17.79 12.63 1.22
C ARG A 172 16.29 12.55 1.01
N LEU A 173 15.51 12.08 2.00
CA LEU A 173 14.05 12.10 1.93
C LEU A 173 13.51 13.52 1.71
N GLY A 174 14.08 14.53 2.38
CA GLY A 174 13.71 15.93 2.17
C GLY A 174 13.87 16.38 0.70
N ARG A 175 14.96 15.99 0.03
CA ARG A 175 15.17 16.28 -1.40
C ARG A 175 14.22 15.49 -2.31
N GLU A 176 13.90 14.25 -1.98
CA GLU A 176 12.87 13.50 -2.74
C GLU A 176 11.48 14.10 -2.58
N VAL A 177 11.12 14.60 -1.39
CA VAL A 177 9.88 15.34 -1.18
C VAL A 177 9.87 16.62 -2.02
N LEU A 178 11.00 17.32 -2.13
CA LEU A 178 11.14 18.47 -3.02
C LEU A 178 10.93 18.07 -4.50
N ALA A 179 11.52 16.95 -4.95
CA ALA A 179 11.31 16.43 -6.30
C ALA A 179 9.84 16.07 -6.54
N TYR A 180 9.20 15.35 -5.61
CA TYR A 180 7.78 15.01 -5.68
C TYR A 180 6.93 16.26 -5.85
N ARG A 181 7.17 17.26 -5.00
CA ARG A 181 6.40 18.51 -5.03
C ARG A 181 6.61 19.27 -6.33
N LYS A 182 7.82 19.27 -6.88
CA LYS A 182 8.14 19.83 -8.19
C LYS A 182 7.39 19.13 -9.32
N VAL A 183 7.44 17.79 -9.37
CA VAL A 183 6.71 16.98 -10.37
C VAL A 183 5.21 17.26 -10.34
N ASN A 184 4.65 17.47 -9.15
CA ASN A 184 3.20 17.64 -8.94
C ASN A 184 2.74 19.11 -8.91
N GLY A 185 3.57 20.06 -9.37
CA GLY A 185 3.19 21.48 -9.44
C GLY A 185 2.91 22.14 -8.09
N MET A 186 3.40 21.56 -7.00
CA MET A 186 3.20 22.06 -5.64
C MET A 186 4.24 23.13 -5.28
N ASN A 187 3.99 23.89 -4.21
CA ASN A 187 4.99 24.80 -3.67
C ASN A 187 6.31 24.06 -3.36
N ARG A 188 7.43 24.58 -3.88
CA ARG A 188 8.75 23.94 -3.84
C ARG A 188 9.39 24.09 -2.46
N SER A 189 9.14 23.11 -1.59
CA SER A 189 9.67 23.01 -0.23
C SER A 189 9.83 21.55 0.15
N GLN A 190 10.40 21.25 1.32
CA GLN A 190 10.53 19.87 1.83
C GLN A 190 9.41 19.48 2.80
N LYS A 191 8.33 20.29 2.89
CA LYS A 191 7.22 20.05 3.82
C LYS A 191 6.38 18.84 3.40
N THR A 192 6.24 17.90 4.33
CA THR A 192 5.54 16.61 4.12
C THR A 192 4.27 16.55 4.97
N GLY A 193 3.26 17.33 4.58
CA GLY A 193 1.98 17.35 5.29
C GLY A 193 1.15 16.08 5.05
N ALA A 194 0.15 15.84 5.91
CA ALA A 194 -0.76 14.70 5.86
C ALA A 194 -1.35 14.40 4.46
N GLY A 195 -1.71 15.43 3.69
CA GLY A 195 -2.24 15.25 2.32
C GLY A 195 -1.21 14.71 1.32
N LEU A 196 0.07 15.08 1.46
CA LEU A 196 1.16 14.53 0.64
C LEU A 196 1.39 13.07 1.05
N VAL A 197 1.47 12.79 2.35
CA VAL A 197 1.63 11.43 2.89
C VAL A 197 0.52 10.51 2.38
N LYS A 198 -0.75 10.95 2.45
CA LYS A 198 -1.89 10.24 1.87
C LYS A 198 -1.73 10.00 0.36
N SER A 199 -1.25 10.99 -0.39
CA SER A 199 -1.10 10.85 -1.84
C SER A 199 -0.05 9.81 -2.19
N VAL A 200 1.08 9.80 -1.49
CA VAL A 200 2.15 8.81 -1.66
C VAL A 200 1.68 7.41 -1.29
N PHE A 201 1.01 7.21 -0.15
CA PHE A 201 0.45 5.89 0.22
C PHE A 201 -0.66 5.41 -0.72
N GLY A 202 -1.28 6.30 -1.48
CA GLY A 202 -2.21 5.95 -2.56
C GLY A 202 -1.53 5.76 -3.92
N GLY A 203 -0.19 5.71 -4.00
CA GLY A 203 0.56 5.56 -5.25
C GLY A 203 0.43 6.73 -6.22
N ARG A 204 0.10 7.94 -5.72
CA ARG A 204 -0.15 9.13 -6.57
C ARG A 204 1.04 10.07 -6.56
N GLY A 205 1.31 10.66 -7.72
CA GLY A 205 2.28 11.73 -7.93
C GLY A 205 3.62 11.28 -8.49
N GLY A 206 3.67 10.13 -9.16
CA GLY A 206 4.79 9.75 -10.01
C GLY A 206 4.93 10.64 -11.24
N TYR A 207 6.12 10.62 -11.84
CA TYR A 207 6.39 11.32 -13.11
C TYR A 207 5.94 10.48 -14.30
N THR A 208 5.39 11.12 -15.33
CA THR A 208 5.04 10.47 -16.60
C THR A 208 6.09 10.86 -17.65
N PRO A 209 6.93 9.92 -18.14
CA PRO A 209 7.91 10.19 -19.18
C PRO A 209 7.28 10.79 -20.44
N LYS A 210 7.92 11.81 -20.99
CA LYS A 210 7.54 12.39 -22.29
C LYS A 210 7.97 11.49 -23.45
N TYR A 211 9.06 10.74 -23.27
CA TYR A 211 9.65 9.86 -24.28
C TYR A 211 9.79 8.41 -23.77
N PRO A 212 8.68 7.73 -23.41
CA PRO A 212 8.74 6.40 -22.76
C PRO A 212 9.40 5.30 -23.63
N SER A 213 9.50 5.51 -24.94
CA SER A 213 10.09 4.55 -25.89
C SER A 213 11.54 4.84 -26.26
N ALA A 214 12.18 5.85 -25.68
CA ALA A 214 13.55 6.26 -26.02
C ALA A 214 14.67 5.40 -25.40
N GLY A 215 14.33 4.21 -24.86
CA GLY A 215 15.29 3.38 -24.14
C GLY A 215 15.66 3.94 -22.77
N GLU A 216 16.88 3.65 -22.31
CA GLU A 216 17.45 4.28 -21.11
C GLU A 216 17.90 5.70 -21.47
N HIS A 217 17.39 6.70 -20.74
CA HIS A 217 17.63 8.11 -21.02
C HIS A 217 17.33 9.02 -19.81
N ALA A 218 17.79 10.25 -19.90
CA ALA A 218 17.45 11.34 -18.99
C ALA A 218 16.40 12.28 -19.60
N GLU A 219 15.46 12.75 -18.79
CA GLU A 219 14.56 13.86 -19.10
C GLU A 219 14.77 15.02 -18.11
N VAL A 220 14.80 16.25 -18.62
CA VAL A 220 14.92 17.48 -17.83
C VAL A 220 13.79 18.44 -18.22
N PRO A 221 12.59 18.27 -17.63
CA PRO A 221 11.52 19.25 -17.71
C PRO A 221 11.89 20.54 -16.95
N LEU A 222 12.26 21.58 -17.68
CA LEU A 222 12.72 22.87 -17.17
C LEU A 222 11.65 23.57 -16.33
N ASN A 223 10.38 23.47 -16.72
CA ASN A 223 9.27 24.03 -15.94
C ASN A 223 9.14 23.37 -14.55
N LEU A 224 9.40 22.06 -14.45
CA LEU A 224 9.34 21.31 -13.20
C LEU A 224 10.62 21.43 -12.38
N GLN A 225 11.77 21.72 -13.00
CA GLN A 225 13.09 21.76 -12.35
C GLN A 225 13.46 20.40 -11.71
N VAL A 226 13.29 19.31 -12.46
CA VAL A 226 13.73 17.96 -12.06
C VAL A 226 14.58 17.32 -13.17
N LEU A 227 15.46 16.41 -12.76
CA LEU A 227 16.14 15.45 -13.63
C LEU A 227 15.49 14.09 -13.38
N VAL A 228 15.01 13.44 -14.42
CA VAL A 228 14.35 12.13 -14.37
C VAL A 228 15.20 11.15 -15.17
N LEU A 229 15.67 10.08 -14.54
CA LEU A 229 16.33 8.98 -15.21
C LEU A 229 15.31 7.86 -15.45
N ILE A 230 15.22 7.42 -16.69
CA ILE A 230 14.15 6.56 -17.19
C ILE A 230 14.77 5.32 -17.80
N LYS A 231 14.17 4.16 -17.49
CA LYS A 231 14.54 2.86 -18.05
C LYS A 231 13.27 2.04 -18.26
N ASN A 232 13.16 1.35 -19.39
CA ASN A 232 11.97 0.57 -19.74
C ASN A 232 10.67 1.39 -19.68
N GLY A 233 10.72 2.66 -20.11
CA GLY A 233 9.58 3.58 -20.12
C GLY A 233 9.07 4.01 -18.74
N LYS A 234 9.84 3.77 -17.67
CA LYS A 234 9.49 4.16 -16.30
C LYS A 234 10.62 4.94 -15.62
N PRO A 235 10.30 5.97 -14.82
CA PRO A 235 11.29 6.60 -13.97
C PRO A 235 11.86 5.60 -12.97
N PHE A 236 13.18 5.50 -12.89
CA PHE A 236 13.86 4.77 -11.81
C PHE A 236 14.58 5.71 -10.84
N ALA A 237 14.80 6.98 -11.25
CA ALA A 237 15.33 8.01 -10.39
C ALA A 237 14.79 9.39 -10.75
N ILE A 238 14.42 10.19 -9.75
CA ILE A 238 13.94 11.56 -9.92
C ILE A 238 14.68 12.45 -8.92
N TYR A 239 15.33 13.50 -9.41
CA TYR A 239 16.13 14.43 -8.60
C TYR A 239 15.62 15.86 -8.75
N PRO A 240 15.55 16.66 -7.67
CA PRO A 240 15.33 18.08 -7.80
C PRO A 240 16.60 18.76 -8.32
N VAL A 241 16.47 19.64 -9.30
CA VAL A 241 17.60 20.37 -9.90
C VAL A 241 17.39 21.88 -9.91
N SER A 242 18.45 22.62 -10.22
CA SER A 242 18.39 24.04 -10.60
C SER A 242 19.07 24.22 -11.95
N THR A 243 18.31 24.62 -12.96
CA THR A 243 18.80 24.78 -14.34
C THR A 243 19.17 26.23 -14.64
N GLY A 244 19.48 26.55 -15.90
CA GLY A 244 19.90 27.87 -16.35
C GLY A 244 18.85 28.95 -16.16
N LYS A 245 19.22 30.08 -15.55
CA LYS A 245 18.36 31.27 -15.42
C LYS A 245 18.05 31.90 -16.79
N PRO A 246 17.03 32.79 -16.91
CA PRO A 246 16.64 33.35 -18.21
C PRO A 246 17.76 34.01 -19.02
N SER A 247 18.75 34.64 -18.36
CA SER A 247 19.87 35.29 -19.05
C SER A 247 20.95 34.33 -19.56
N THR A 248 20.95 33.08 -19.08
CA THR A 248 21.89 32.01 -19.46
C THR A 248 21.13 30.67 -19.41
N PRO A 249 20.17 30.48 -20.33
CA PRO A 249 19.19 29.41 -20.24
C PRO A 249 19.84 28.05 -20.49
N THR A 250 19.25 27.00 -19.90
CA THR A 250 19.55 25.64 -20.35
C THR A 250 18.93 25.44 -21.73
N ILE A 251 19.72 25.01 -22.70
CA ILE A 251 19.25 24.75 -24.06
C ILE A 251 18.28 23.56 -24.07
N THR A 252 17.27 23.63 -24.93
CA THR A 252 16.27 22.59 -25.13
C THR A 252 16.60 21.75 -26.36
N GLY A 253 16.20 20.48 -26.35
CA GLY A 253 16.46 19.55 -27.45
C GLY A 253 16.79 18.15 -26.95
N GLN A 254 17.25 17.33 -27.89
CA GLN A 254 17.77 16.00 -27.65
C GLN A 254 19.29 16.01 -27.87
N TYR A 255 20.03 15.53 -26.87
CA TYR A 255 21.48 15.41 -26.91
C TYR A 255 21.92 14.05 -26.37
N SER A 256 23.22 13.80 -26.38
CA SER A 256 23.81 12.58 -25.82
C SER A 256 24.99 12.93 -24.92
N PHE A 257 25.12 12.23 -23.81
CA PHE A 257 26.26 12.40 -22.92
C PHE A 257 27.56 11.95 -23.60
N TYR A 258 28.58 12.82 -23.61
CA TYR A 258 29.80 12.62 -24.42
C TYR A 258 31.11 12.72 -23.62
N ARG A 259 31.08 13.28 -22.41
CA ARG A 259 32.25 13.43 -21.54
C ARG A 259 31.83 13.35 -20.08
N GLN A 260 32.66 12.74 -19.26
CA GLN A 260 32.51 12.78 -17.80
C GLN A 260 33.81 13.27 -17.15
N GLU A 261 33.70 13.90 -15.99
CA GLU A 261 34.82 14.43 -15.22
C GLU A 261 34.56 14.21 -13.72
N PRO A 262 35.34 13.35 -13.04
CA PRO A 262 35.16 13.07 -11.63
C PRO A 262 35.69 14.21 -10.74
N GLY A 263 35.22 14.28 -9.50
CA GLY A 263 35.70 15.28 -8.53
C GLY A 263 35.25 16.70 -8.84
N TYR A 264 35.92 17.69 -8.26
CA TYR A 264 35.66 19.11 -8.55
C TYR A 264 36.55 19.59 -9.69
N ASN A 265 35.96 20.30 -10.66
CA ASN A 265 36.71 21.06 -11.64
C ASN A 265 36.97 22.51 -11.17
N ALA A 266 37.68 23.30 -11.98
CA ALA A 266 38.01 24.70 -11.68
C ALA A 266 36.78 25.62 -11.48
N GLU A 267 35.63 25.23 -12.03
CA GLU A 267 34.35 25.95 -11.92
C GLU A 267 33.52 25.52 -10.69
N GLY A 268 34.07 24.64 -9.85
CA GLY A 268 33.38 24.07 -8.68
C GLY A 268 32.27 23.07 -9.03
N MET A 269 32.26 22.54 -10.26
CA MET A 269 31.33 21.49 -10.67
C MET A 269 31.80 20.15 -10.11
N TYR A 270 30.98 19.51 -9.29
CA TYR A 270 31.30 18.22 -8.68
C TYR A 270 30.77 17.07 -9.55
N TYR A 271 31.61 16.13 -9.96
CA TYR A 271 31.28 14.94 -10.77
C TYR A 271 30.41 15.30 -11.99
N SER A 272 31.01 15.87 -13.01
CA SER A 272 30.29 16.45 -14.15
C SER A 272 30.07 15.44 -15.27
N PHE A 273 28.85 15.34 -15.79
CA PHE A 273 28.53 14.57 -17.00
C PHE A 273 28.01 15.53 -18.09
N TYR A 274 28.83 15.75 -19.11
CA TYR A 274 28.60 16.73 -20.17
C TYR A 274 27.79 16.14 -21.32
N TRP A 275 26.85 16.94 -21.85
CA TRP A 275 25.93 16.53 -22.92
C TRP A 275 25.87 17.49 -24.11
N HIS A 276 26.34 18.74 -23.98
CA HIS A 276 26.55 19.63 -25.13
C HIS A 276 27.53 20.76 -24.80
N ASN A 277 28.60 21.04 -25.57
CA ASN A 277 29.44 22.25 -25.48
C ASN A 277 29.67 22.86 -24.06
N GLY A 278 29.95 22.03 -23.06
CA GLY A 278 30.15 22.46 -21.65
C GLY A 278 28.91 22.41 -20.75
N TYR A 279 27.71 22.27 -21.29
CA TYR A 279 26.50 21.95 -20.54
C TYR A 279 26.62 20.55 -19.93
N ALA A 280 26.40 20.47 -18.61
CA ALA A 280 26.54 19.25 -17.85
C ALA A 280 25.44 19.07 -16.80
N VAL A 281 25.23 17.82 -16.40
CA VAL A 281 24.63 17.47 -15.11
C VAL A 281 25.77 17.39 -14.10
N HIS A 282 25.72 18.19 -13.04
CA HIS A 282 26.79 18.22 -12.03
C HIS A 282 26.27 18.64 -10.66
N GLY A 283 26.99 18.23 -9.62
CA GLY A 283 26.77 18.66 -8.25
C GLY A 283 27.25 20.10 -8.07
N TYR A 284 26.52 20.88 -7.26
CA TYR A 284 26.90 22.25 -6.94
C TYR A 284 26.54 22.62 -5.50
N HIS A 285 27.29 23.56 -4.91
CA HIS A 285 27.10 23.97 -3.52
C HIS A 285 25.75 24.68 -3.29
N GLU A 286 25.23 25.35 -4.31
CA GLU A 286 23.94 26.03 -4.27
C GLU A 286 22.98 25.45 -5.32
N VAL A 287 21.87 24.89 -4.85
CA VAL A 287 20.80 24.32 -5.69
C VAL A 287 19.46 24.91 -5.21
N PRO A 288 19.11 26.12 -5.65
CA PRO A 288 17.87 26.75 -5.24
C PRO A 288 16.66 26.07 -5.89
N ASN A 289 15.47 26.41 -5.38
CA ASN A 289 14.20 25.87 -5.89
C ASN A 289 13.73 26.52 -7.20
N TYR A 290 14.59 27.27 -7.89
CA TYR A 290 14.33 27.96 -9.16
C TYR A 290 15.57 27.86 -10.07
N ALA A 291 15.43 28.27 -11.33
CA ALA A 291 16.52 28.24 -12.29
C ALA A 291 17.54 29.35 -12.00
N ALA A 292 18.79 28.98 -11.73
CA ALA A 292 19.83 29.90 -11.26
C ALA A 292 21.22 29.66 -11.89
N SER A 293 21.41 28.57 -12.63
CA SER A 293 22.72 28.23 -13.21
C SER A 293 23.04 29.07 -14.44
N HIS A 294 24.24 28.88 -14.99
CA HIS A 294 24.67 29.44 -16.29
C HIS A 294 24.41 28.50 -17.47
N GLY A 295 23.45 27.58 -17.33
CA GLY A 295 23.02 26.65 -18.40
C GLY A 295 23.05 25.19 -17.95
N CYS A 296 23.96 24.82 -17.04
CA CYS A 296 24.05 23.46 -16.52
C CYS A 296 22.85 23.03 -15.68
N VAL A 297 22.67 21.71 -15.52
CA VAL A 297 21.70 21.11 -14.63
C VAL A 297 22.37 20.84 -13.29
N ARG A 298 22.17 21.74 -12.32
CA ARG A 298 22.77 21.60 -10.98
C ARG A 298 21.96 20.62 -10.13
N THR A 299 22.66 19.67 -9.52
CA THR A 299 22.11 18.70 -8.56
C THR A 299 22.75 18.93 -7.19
N PHE A 300 22.14 18.37 -6.14
CA PHE A 300 22.75 18.43 -4.81
C PHE A 300 24.02 17.57 -4.79
N ILE A 301 25.12 18.09 -4.23
CA ILE A 301 26.39 17.36 -4.06
C ILE A 301 26.18 15.98 -3.43
N ALA A 302 25.26 15.86 -2.47
CA ALA A 302 24.95 14.61 -1.79
C ALA A 302 24.25 13.55 -2.68
N ASP A 303 23.64 13.95 -3.79
CA ASP A 303 23.02 13.03 -4.75
C ASP A 303 23.91 12.78 -5.97
N GLN A 304 24.81 13.71 -6.29
CA GLN A 304 25.54 13.69 -7.54
C GLN A 304 26.40 12.43 -7.78
N PRO A 305 27.13 11.85 -6.80
CA PRO A 305 27.90 10.64 -7.06
C PRO A 305 27.03 9.50 -7.61
N ARG A 306 25.84 9.33 -7.04
CA ARG A 306 24.85 8.36 -7.52
C ARG A 306 24.31 8.71 -8.90
N ILE A 307 24.04 9.99 -9.18
CA ILE A 307 23.60 10.43 -10.52
C ILE A 307 24.69 10.14 -11.54
N TYR A 308 25.94 10.44 -11.21
CA TYR A 308 27.11 10.22 -12.06
C TYR A 308 27.32 8.74 -12.39
N GLU A 309 27.09 7.85 -11.43
CA GLU A 309 27.11 6.39 -11.64
C GLU A 309 25.93 5.86 -12.47
N GLN A 310 24.80 6.59 -12.49
CA GLN A 310 23.57 6.18 -13.18
C GLN A 310 23.51 6.66 -14.64
N LEU A 311 24.32 7.66 -15.01
CA LEU A 311 24.40 8.19 -16.36
C LEU A 311 25.47 7.47 -17.17
N HIS A 312 25.21 7.26 -18.46
CA HIS A 312 26.13 6.53 -19.33
C HIS A 312 26.51 7.34 -20.58
N PHE A 313 27.70 7.06 -21.13
CA PHE A 313 28.11 7.61 -22.41
C PHE A 313 27.16 7.18 -23.53
N GLY A 314 26.82 8.13 -24.42
CA GLY A 314 25.88 7.90 -25.53
C GLY A 314 24.40 7.84 -25.11
N GLU A 315 24.11 7.82 -23.81
CA GLU A 315 22.73 7.91 -23.29
C GLU A 315 22.10 9.24 -23.71
N SER A 316 20.83 9.20 -24.11
CA SER A 316 20.10 10.40 -24.52
C SER A 316 19.73 11.26 -23.31
N ILE A 317 19.77 12.58 -23.47
CA ILE A 317 19.16 13.54 -22.57
C ILE A 317 18.21 14.44 -23.35
N PHE A 318 16.95 14.47 -22.91
CA PHE A 318 15.91 15.32 -23.46
C PHE A 318 15.64 16.49 -22.52
N VAL A 319 15.79 17.71 -23.01
CA VAL A 319 15.57 18.94 -22.23
C VAL A 319 14.42 19.73 -22.86
N PHE A 320 13.40 20.09 -22.06
CA PHE A 320 12.17 20.74 -22.56
C PHE A 320 11.43 21.55 -21.51
#